data_AF-A0A8B6G7W0-F1
#
_entry.id   AF-A0A8B6G7W0-F1
#
_cell.length_a   1.000
_cell.length_b   1.000
_cell.length_c   1.000
_cell.angle_alpha   90.00
_cell.angle_beta   90.00
_cell.angle_gamma   90.00
#
_symmetry.space_group_name_H-M   'P 1'
#
loop_
_entity.id
_entity.type
_entity.pdbx_description
1 polymer ?
#
loop_
_entity_poly.entity_id
_entity_poly.type
_entity_poly.pdbx_seq_one_letter_code
_entity_poly.pdbx_strand_id
1 'polypeptide(L)'
;MAGEVVVDALPYFDQGYDEPGVREAALALVDEETRRYRPTKNYLEYLPAPNYLQFETEIMKTEYERMQSRLPMDMLNMKRYELPPPPAGKMTDISAWNEAVENSQAQLEHQSLRILNLELLSEYGSNAWKSYNTVLSQMVEQATKQLQELRKKIQEINWQRKNEQTQAGGKLKELEE
;
A
#
# COMPACT_ATOMS: atom_id res chain seq x y z
N MET A 1 -19.74 -5.70 34.60
CA MET A 1 -20.27 -4.99 33.42
C MET A 1 -20.48 -3.55 33.85
N ALA A 2 -19.50 -2.67 33.58
CA ALA A 2 -19.74 -1.23 33.73
C ALA A 2 -20.90 -0.91 32.78
N GLY A 3 -21.98 -0.34 33.31
CA GLY A 3 -23.20 -0.09 32.55
C GLY A 3 -22.87 0.68 31.27
N GLU A 4 -23.51 0.32 30.17
CA GLU A 4 -23.42 1.08 28.93
C GLU A 4 -23.86 2.51 29.24
N VAL A 5 -22.88 3.40 29.37
CA VAL A 5 -23.13 4.83 29.43
C VAL A 5 -23.53 5.20 28.01
N VAL A 6 -24.82 5.44 27.80
CA VAL A 6 -25.33 6.01 26.55
C VAL A 6 -24.80 7.44 26.49
N VAL A 7 -23.71 7.63 25.75
CA VAL A 7 -23.17 8.96 25.46
C VAL A 7 -24.01 9.52 24.31
N ASP A 8 -24.85 10.50 24.62
CA ASP A 8 -25.67 11.19 23.63
C ASP A 8 -24.97 12.46 23.15
N ALA A 9 -24.92 12.62 21.83
CA ALA A 9 -24.44 13.80 21.14
C ALA A 9 -25.11 13.81 19.77
N LEU A 10 -25.65 14.96 19.34
CA LEU A 10 -26.47 15.07 18.12
C LEU A 10 -25.77 15.89 17.02
N PRO A 11 -24.67 15.44 16.40
CA PRO A 11 -23.92 16.20 15.38
C PRO A 11 -24.74 16.76 14.21
N TYR A 12 -25.86 16.14 13.83
CA TYR A 12 -26.74 16.63 12.76
C TYR A 12 -27.70 17.74 13.22
N PHE A 13 -27.89 17.91 14.53
CA PHE A 13 -28.77 18.92 15.13
C PHE A 13 -27.95 20.07 15.75
N ASP A 14 -26.91 19.74 16.53
CA ASP A 14 -26.05 20.69 17.25
C ASP A 14 -25.05 21.34 16.30
N GLN A 15 -25.41 22.37 15.54
CA GLN A 15 -24.50 22.96 14.54
C GLN A 15 -23.42 23.90 15.11
N GLY A 16 -23.49 24.22 16.41
CA GLY A 16 -22.60 25.19 17.06
C GLY A 16 -21.15 24.71 17.29
N TYR A 17 -20.85 23.40 17.14
CA TYR A 17 -19.49 22.90 17.39
C TYR A 17 -18.47 23.32 16.31
N ASP A 18 -18.93 23.73 15.12
CA ASP A 18 -18.08 24.23 14.05
C ASP A 18 -17.77 25.74 14.20
N GLU A 19 -18.32 26.41 15.22
CA GLU A 19 -18.01 27.81 15.49
C GLU A 19 -16.52 27.98 15.85
N PRO A 20 -15.85 29.03 15.33
CA PRO A 20 -14.45 29.28 15.62
C PRO A 20 -14.18 29.38 17.13
N GLY A 21 -13.21 28.62 17.64
CA GLY A 21 -12.83 28.65 19.05
C GLY A 21 -13.48 27.57 19.92
N VAL A 22 -14.60 26.95 19.49
CA VAL A 22 -15.29 25.91 20.27
C VAL A 22 -14.45 24.64 20.35
N ARG A 23 -13.87 24.22 19.22
CA ARG A 23 -12.98 23.05 19.18
C ARG A 23 -11.72 23.27 19.99
N GLU A 24 -11.11 24.45 19.91
CA GLU A 24 -9.92 24.81 20.68
C GLU A 24 -10.21 24.81 22.19
N ALA A 25 -11.35 25.36 22.60
CA ALA A 25 -11.79 25.35 23.99
C ALA A 25 -12.03 23.91 24.50
N ALA A 26 -12.72 23.07 23.72
CA ALA A 26 -12.94 21.67 24.07
C ALA A 26 -11.61 20.90 24.20
N LEU A 27 -10.68 21.11 23.27
CA LEU A 27 -9.34 20.50 23.34
C LEU A 27 -8.55 20.98 24.56
N ALA A 28 -8.62 22.27 24.91
CA ALA A 28 -7.96 22.80 26.11
C ALA A 28 -8.47 22.15 27.41
N LEU A 29 -9.77 21.88 27.50
CA LEU A 29 -10.37 21.17 28.63
C LEU A 29 -9.93 19.70 28.68
N VAL A 30 -9.88 19.02 27.53
CA VAL A 30 -9.35 17.65 27.43
C VAL A 30 -7.87 17.61 27.85
N ASP A 31 -7.08 18.59 27.43
CA ASP A 31 -5.67 18.70 27.81
C ASP A 31 -5.49 18.96 29.32
N GLU A 32 -6.35 19.77 29.92
CA GLU A 32 -6.33 19.99 31.38
C GLU A 32 -6.64 18.70 32.15
N GLU A 33 -7.66 17.95 31.74
CA GLU A 33 -8.02 16.69 32.37
C GLU A 33 -6.97 15.59 32.16
N THR A 34 -6.38 15.49 30.96
CA THR A 34 -5.29 14.53 30.69
C THR A 34 -3.99 14.88 31.42
N ARG A 35 -3.76 16.16 31.76
CA ARG A 35 -2.66 16.57 32.66
C ARG A 35 -2.89 16.12 34.09
N ARG A 36 -4.14 16.21 34.58
CA ARG A 36 -4.53 15.78 35.94
C ARG A 36 -4.53 14.25 36.05
N TYR A 37 -5.13 13.57 35.08
CA TYR A 37 -5.24 12.13 34.99
C TYR A 37 -4.44 11.61 33.80
N ARG A 38 -3.15 11.35 34.03
CA ARG A 38 -2.32 10.73 33.00
C ARG A 38 -2.86 9.32 32.70
N PRO A 39 -3.12 8.97 31.43
CA PRO A 39 -3.53 7.63 31.07
C PRO A 39 -2.50 6.61 31.56
N THR A 40 -2.91 5.72 32.47
CA THR A 40 -2.04 4.69 33.05
C THR A 40 -2.10 3.37 32.28
N LYS A 41 -3.20 3.13 31.56
CA LYS A 41 -3.38 1.95 30.71
C LYS A 41 -3.11 2.31 29.27
N ASN A 42 -2.32 1.49 28.60
CA ASN A 42 -2.19 1.55 27.16
C ASN A 42 -3.50 1.03 26.55
N TYR A 43 -4.26 1.91 25.88
CA TYR A 43 -5.50 1.51 25.23
C TYR A 43 -5.28 0.49 24.10
N LEU A 44 -4.04 0.26 23.67
CA LEU A 44 -3.64 -0.75 22.69
C LEU A 44 -3.15 -2.06 23.32
N GLU A 45 -3.18 -2.21 24.65
CA GLU A 45 -2.65 -3.41 25.34
C GLU A 45 -3.38 -4.72 24.94
N TYR A 46 -4.64 -4.62 24.51
CA TYR A 46 -5.39 -5.77 24.00
C TYR A 46 -4.93 -6.24 22.61
N LEU A 47 -4.13 -5.42 21.91
CA LEU A 47 -3.59 -5.75 20.60
C LEU A 47 -2.21 -6.39 20.75
N PRO A 48 -1.89 -7.40 19.93
CA PRO A 48 -0.53 -7.92 19.88
C PRO A 48 0.44 -6.81 19.44
N ALA A 49 1.69 -6.89 19.93
CA ALA A 49 2.73 -5.98 19.49
C ALA A 49 2.87 -6.06 17.94
N PRO A 50 2.97 -4.91 17.25
CA PRO A 50 3.07 -4.90 15.80
C PRO A 50 4.35 -5.63 15.37
N ASN A 51 4.19 -6.68 14.56
CA ASN A 51 5.32 -7.35 13.95
C ASN A 51 5.71 -6.60 12.66
N TYR A 52 6.66 -5.68 12.79
CA TYR A 52 7.17 -4.91 11.65
C TYR A 52 7.93 -5.77 10.64
N LEU A 53 8.34 -6.99 11.02
CA LEU A 53 9.08 -7.93 10.17
C LEU A 53 8.17 -8.97 9.51
N GLN A 54 6.84 -8.90 9.71
CA GLN A 54 5.90 -9.93 9.27
C GLN A 54 5.94 -10.18 7.75
N PHE A 55 6.28 -9.14 6.98
CA PHE A 55 6.36 -9.21 5.51
C PHE A 55 7.80 -9.13 5.01
N GLU A 56 8.80 -9.22 5.89
CA GLU A 56 10.19 -9.25 5.47
C GLU A 56 10.53 -10.62 4.90
N THR A 57 10.94 -10.60 3.64
CA THR A 57 11.54 -11.76 2.98
C THR A 57 13.04 -11.82 3.27
N GLU A 58 13.65 -13.01 3.13
CA GLU A 58 15.10 -13.18 3.33
C GLU A 58 15.94 -12.26 2.41
N ILE A 59 15.43 -11.96 1.21
CA ILE A 59 16.05 -11.01 0.27
C ILE A 59 16.03 -9.60 0.86
N MET A 60 14.90 -9.18 1.45
CA MET A 60 14.79 -7.86 2.06
C MET A 60 15.72 -7.71 3.26
N LYS A 61 15.85 -8.75 4.10
CA LYS A 61 16.79 -8.74 5.24
C LYS A 61 18.23 -8.53 4.78
N THR A 62 18.64 -9.28 3.75
CA THR A 62 19.99 -9.17 3.17
C THR A 62 20.25 -7.75 2.64
N GLU A 63 19.28 -7.16 1.94
CA GLU A 63 19.38 -5.78 1.44
C GLU A 63 19.39 -4.74 2.58
N TYR A 64 18.61 -4.96 3.64
CA TYR A 64 18.61 -4.10 4.82
C TYR A 64 19.96 -4.12 5.54
N GLU A 65 20.57 -5.29 5.71
CA GLU A 65 21.92 -5.42 6.28
C GLU A 65 22.98 -4.73 5.41
N ARG A 66 22.89 -4.87 4.09
CA ARG A 66 23.77 -4.18 3.13
C ARG A 66 23.65 -2.66 3.28
N MET A 67 22.42 -2.14 3.32
CA MET A 67 22.15 -0.71 3.49
C MET A 67 22.59 -0.18 4.85
N GLN A 68 22.34 -0.92 5.94
CA GLN A 68 22.78 -0.58 7.28
C GLN A 68 24.31 -0.50 7.36
N SER A 69 24.99 -1.40 6.65
CA SER A 69 26.46 -1.41 6.49
C SER A 69 26.97 -0.37 5.50
N ARG A 70 26.08 0.43 4.88
CA ARG A 70 26.39 1.45 3.86
C ARG A 70 27.20 0.92 2.68
N LEU A 71 27.02 -0.36 2.35
CA LEU A 71 27.68 -0.97 1.20
C LEU A 71 26.95 -0.53 -0.07
N PRO A 72 27.66 -0.08 -1.12
CA PRO A 72 27.04 0.19 -2.41
C PRO A 72 26.44 -1.10 -3.01
N MET A 73 25.49 -0.96 -3.92
CA MET A 73 24.94 -2.09 -4.65
C MET A 73 25.98 -2.59 -5.65
N ASP A 74 26.04 -3.91 -5.87
CA ASP A 74 26.87 -4.48 -6.92
C ASP A 74 26.40 -3.97 -8.29
N MET A 75 27.36 -3.48 -9.08
CA MET A 75 27.08 -3.00 -10.42
C MET A 75 26.79 -4.17 -11.34
N LEU A 76 25.72 -4.07 -12.13
CA LEU A 76 25.40 -5.06 -13.14
C LEU A 76 26.53 -5.15 -14.18
N ASN A 77 27.10 -6.34 -14.35
CA ASN A 77 28.11 -6.58 -15.36
C ASN A 77 27.45 -6.72 -16.74
N MET A 78 27.51 -5.66 -17.55
CA MET A 78 26.95 -5.65 -18.90
C MET A 78 27.83 -6.35 -19.94
N LYS A 79 29.10 -6.66 -19.62
CA LYS A 79 30.02 -7.30 -20.57
C LYS A 79 29.52 -8.66 -21.06
N ARG A 80 28.72 -9.34 -20.25
CA ARG A 80 28.10 -10.62 -20.62
C ARG A 80 27.13 -10.49 -21.79
N TYR A 81 26.51 -9.32 -21.98
CA TYR A 81 25.56 -9.05 -23.06
C TYR A 81 26.19 -8.41 -24.29
N GLU A 82 27.50 -8.19 -24.23
CA GLU A 82 28.31 -7.67 -25.31
C GLU A 82 29.16 -8.81 -25.90
N LEU A 83 29.74 -8.55 -27.07
CA LEU A 83 30.72 -9.45 -27.71
C LEU A 83 32.10 -8.77 -27.71
N PRO A 84 32.68 -8.43 -26.55
CA PRO A 84 33.96 -7.75 -26.52
C PRO A 84 35.07 -8.73 -26.96
N PRO A 85 36.04 -8.29 -27.76
CA PRO A 85 37.26 -9.06 -27.96
C PRO A 85 38.05 -9.13 -26.63
N PRO A 86 39.01 -10.06 -26.52
CA PRO A 86 39.94 -10.07 -25.39
C PRO A 86 40.60 -8.69 -25.21
N PRO A 87 40.83 -8.25 -23.96
CA PRO A 87 41.49 -6.97 -23.69
C PRO A 87 42.82 -6.85 -24.45
N ALA A 88 43.18 -5.64 -24.89
CA ALA A 88 44.38 -5.42 -25.71
C ALA A 88 45.68 -5.99 -25.10
N GLY A 89 45.80 -6.01 -23.77
CA GLY A 89 46.94 -6.61 -23.05
C GLY A 89 46.90 -8.14 -22.88
N LYS A 90 45.84 -8.80 -23.34
CA LYS A 90 45.61 -10.26 -23.22
C LYS A 90 45.36 -10.95 -24.57
N MET A 91 45.68 -10.31 -25.69
CA MET A 91 45.45 -10.89 -27.02
C MET A 91 46.29 -12.14 -27.32
N THR A 92 47.38 -12.38 -26.58
CA THR A 92 48.19 -13.60 -26.68
C THR A 92 47.78 -14.67 -25.65
N ASP A 93 46.85 -14.34 -24.75
CA ASP A 93 46.37 -15.25 -23.71
C ASP A 93 45.24 -16.13 -24.25
N ILE A 94 45.51 -17.43 -24.35
CA ILE A 94 44.55 -18.43 -24.82
C ILE A 94 43.30 -18.47 -23.93
N SER A 95 43.46 -18.26 -22.61
CA SER A 95 42.32 -18.28 -21.69
C SER A 95 41.35 -17.14 -21.97
N ALA A 96 41.87 -15.94 -22.28
CA ALA A 96 41.04 -14.77 -22.59
C ALA A 96 40.28 -14.95 -23.92
N TRP A 97 40.87 -15.65 -24.90
CA TRP A 97 40.18 -16.03 -26.12
C TRP A 97 39.10 -17.08 -25.90
N ASN A 98 39.37 -18.10 -25.07
CA ASN A 98 38.35 -19.10 -24.73
C ASN A 98 37.14 -18.46 -24.05
N GLU A 99 37.35 -17.55 -23.10
CA GLU A 99 36.27 -16.82 -22.42
C GLU A 99 35.43 -15.99 -23.41
N ALA A 100 36.07 -15.30 -24.36
CA ALA A 100 35.38 -14.55 -25.40
C ALA A 100 34.55 -15.46 -26.33
N VAL A 101 35.09 -16.62 -26.70
CA VAL A 101 34.40 -17.62 -27.53
C VAL A 101 33.21 -18.21 -26.77
N GLU A 102 33.38 -18.63 -25.52
CA GLU A 102 32.29 -19.16 -24.69
C GLU A 102 31.16 -18.13 -24.53
N ASN A 103 31.49 -16.87 -24.26
CA ASN A 103 30.50 -15.80 -24.21
C ASN A 103 29.77 -15.61 -25.55
N SER A 104 30.49 -15.68 -26.67
CA SER A 104 29.87 -15.58 -28.00
C SER A 104 28.93 -16.73 -28.33
N GLN A 105 29.29 -17.96 -27.93
CA GLN A 105 28.44 -19.14 -28.08
C GLN A 105 27.16 -19.00 -27.25
N ALA A 106 27.30 -18.59 -25.99
CA ALA A 106 26.16 -18.32 -25.12
C ALA A 106 25.24 -17.24 -25.72
N GLN A 107 25.80 -16.17 -26.28
CA GLN A 107 25.02 -15.11 -26.92
C GLN A 107 24.28 -15.61 -28.17
N LEU A 108 24.88 -16.47 -28.99
CA LEU A 108 24.21 -17.05 -30.15
C LEU A 108 22.97 -17.86 -29.73
N GLU A 109 23.10 -18.70 -28.70
CA GLU A 109 21.97 -19.47 -28.16
C GLU A 109 20.88 -18.56 -27.58
N HIS A 110 21.27 -17.50 -26.86
CA HIS A 110 20.33 -16.50 -26.37
C HIS A 110 19.58 -15.78 -27.50
N GLN A 111 20.22 -15.47 -28.63
CA GLN A 111 19.53 -14.90 -29.79
C GLN A 111 18.56 -15.90 -30.43
N SER A 112 18.94 -17.18 -30.52
CA SER A 112 18.04 -18.23 -31.04
C SER A 112 16.78 -18.37 -30.17
N LEU A 113 16.94 -18.44 -28.85
CA LEU A 113 15.83 -18.46 -27.90
C LEU A 113 14.99 -17.17 -27.96
N ARG A 114 15.63 -16.01 -28.15
CA ARG A 114 14.92 -14.74 -28.30
C ARG A 114 14.03 -14.74 -29.53
N ILE A 115 14.51 -15.26 -30.66
CA ILE A 115 13.71 -15.37 -31.89
C ILE A 115 12.50 -16.26 -31.63
N LEU A 116 12.70 -17.44 -31.04
CA LEU A 116 11.60 -18.35 -30.70
C LEU A 116 10.57 -17.69 -29.75
N ASN A 117 11.03 -16.97 -28.72
CA ASN A 117 10.14 -16.23 -27.82
C ASN A 117 9.37 -15.11 -28.54
N LEU A 118 10.01 -14.43 -29.50
CA LEU A 118 9.36 -13.38 -30.30
C LEU A 118 8.35 -13.96 -31.28
N GLU A 119 8.59 -15.14 -31.84
CA GLU A 119 7.62 -15.87 -32.66
C GLU A 119 6.38 -16.23 -31.84
N LEU A 120 6.57 -16.80 -30.64
CA LEU A 120 5.48 -17.07 -29.71
C LEU A 120 4.72 -15.79 -29.31
N LEU A 121 5.43 -14.70 -29.05
CA LEU A 121 4.81 -13.42 -28.72
C LEU A 121 4.02 -12.86 -29.92
N SER A 122 4.55 -13.00 -31.14
CA SER A 122 3.87 -12.57 -32.36
C SER A 122 2.58 -13.37 -32.60
N GLU A 123 2.61 -14.68 -32.32
CA GLU A 123 1.47 -15.57 -32.53
C GLU A 123 0.38 -15.39 -31.45
N TYR A 124 0.77 -15.38 -30.17
CA TYR A 124 -0.18 -15.44 -29.05
C TYR A 124 -0.34 -14.13 -28.27
N GLY A 125 0.63 -13.21 -28.36
CA GLY A 125 0.71 -12.04 -27.50
C GLY A 125 -0.51 -11.12 -27.60
N SER A 126 -1.02 -10.89 -28.81
CA SER A 126 -2.19 -10.03 -29.02
C SER A 126 -3.46 -10.59 -28.36
N ASN A 127 -3.69 -11.90 -28.47
CA ASN A 127 -4.85 -12.56 -27.89
C ASN A 127 -4.72 -12.71 -26.37
N ALA A 128 -3.52 -13.06 -25.88
CA ALA A 128 -3.23 -13.10 -24.45
C ALA A 128 -3.44 -11.72 -23.80
N TRP A 129 -2.96 -10.65 -24.43
CA TRP A 129 -3.15 -9.29 -23.94
C TRP A 129 -4.62 -8.86 -23.90
N LYS A 130 -5.40 -9.19 -24.93
CA LYS A 130 -6.85 -8.95 -24.94
C LYS A 130 -7.55 -9.69 -23.79
N SER A 131 -7.22 -10.96 -23.59
CA SER A 131 -7.77 -11.75 -22.48
C SER A 131 -7.42 -11.13 -21.13
N TYR A 132 -6.15 -10.74 -20.94
CA TYR A 132 -5.71 -10.05 -19.74
C TYR A 132 -6.48 -8.74 -19.50
N ASN A 133 -6.67 -7.91 -20.53
CA ASN A 133 -7.44 -6.66 -20.40
C ASN A 133 -8.90 -6.90 -20.05
N THR A 134 -9.51 -7.99 -20.54
CA THR A 134 -10.88 -8.37 -20.15
C THR A 134 -10.95 -8.67 -18.65
N VAL A 135 -10.01 -9.46 -18.13
CA VAL A 135 -9.93 -9.77 -16.69
C VAL A 135 -9.70 -8.49 -15.88
N LEU A 136 -8.78 -7.63 -16.31
CA LEU A 136 -8.50 -6.36 -15.63
C LEU A 136 -9.75 -5.46 -15.59
N SER A 137 -10.49 -5.38 -16.70
CA SER A 137 -11.72 -4.59 -16.78
C SER A 137 -12.79 -5.13 -15.83
N GLN A 138 -12.94 -6.45 -15.74
CA GLN A 138 -13.87 -7.09 -14.79
C GLN A 138 -13.49 -6.81 -13.33
N MET A 139 -12.20 -6.85 -13.00
CA MET A 139 -11.73 -6.52 -11.64
C MET A 139 -12.04 -5.07 -11.27
N VAL A 140 -11.83 -4.13 -12.20
CA VAL A 140 -12.16 -2.71 -11.99
C VAL A 140 -13.67 -2.52 -11.80
N GLU A 141 -14.48 -3.17 -12.63
CA GLU A 141 -15.95 -3.11 -12.52
C GLU A 141 -16.42 -3.65 -11.15
N GLN A 142 -15.88 -4.79 -10.72
CA GLN A 142 -16.22 -5.39 -9.43
C GLN A 142 -15.83 -4.48 -8.26
N ALA A 143 -14.62 -3.93 -8.25
CA ALA A 143 -14.17 -3.00 -7.22
C ALA A 143 -15.02 -1.72 -7.19
N THR A 144 -15.38 -1.18 -8.35
CA THR A 144 -16.23 0.00 -8.48
C THR A 144 -17.64 -0.26 -7.95
N LYS A 145 -18.21 -1.44 -8.25
CA LYS A 145 -19.52 -1.87 -7.73
C LYS A 145 -19.50 -1.98 -6.21
N GLN A 146 -18.47 -2.62 -5.63
CA GLN A 146 -18.32 -2.72 -4.18
C GLN A 146 -18.22 -1.34 -3.52
N LEU A 147 -17.47 -0.42 -4.12
CA LEU A 147 -17.37 0.96 -3.64
C LEU A 147 -18.73 1.67 -3.65
N GLN A 148 -19.50 1.53 -4.73
CA GLN A 148 -20.84 2.11 -4.84
C GLN A 148 -21.81 1.54 -3.80
N GLU A 149 -21.80 0.22 -3.58
CA GLU A 149 -22.60 -0.44 -2.56
C GLU A 149 -22.25 0.06 -1.16
N LEU A 150 -20.95 0.17 -0.84
CA LEU A 150 -20.50 0.72 0.45
C LEU A 150 -20.92 2.18 0.63
N ARG A 151 -20.78 3.02 -0.40
CA ARG A 151 -21.24 4.42 -0.36
C ARG A 151 -22.74 4.50 -0.09
N LYS A 152 -23.56 3.65 -0.73
CA LYS A 152 -25.00 3.58 -0.49
C LYS A 152 -25.31 3.21 0.96
N LYS A 153 -24.63 2.18 1.51
CA LYS A 153 -24.78 1.77 2.91
C LYS A 153 -24.42 2.89 3.89
N ILE A 154 -23.29 3.58 3.65
CA ILE A 154 -22.87 4.73 4.45
C ILE A 154 -23.93 5.84 4.41
N GLN A 155 -24.45 6.14 3.22
CA GLN A 155 -25.47 7.17 3.04
C GLN A 155 -26.78 6.81 3.75
N GLU A 156 -27.22 5.55 3.68
CA GLU A 156 -28.41 5.06 4.37
C GLU A 156 -28.28 5.19 5.89
N ILE A 157 -27.15 4.76 6.45
CA ILE A 157 -26.84 4.91 7.88
C ILE A 157 -26.84 6.39 8.27
N ASN A 158 -26.18 7.25 7.49
CA ASN A 158 -26.14 8.69 7.79
C ASN A 158 -27.53 9.33 7.69
N TRP A 159 -28.37 8.89 6.75
CA TRP A 159 -29.74 9.36 6.62
C TRP A 159 -30.60 8.97 7.83
N GLN A 160 -30.50 7.71 8.27
CA GLN A 160 -31.17 7.23 9.49
C GLN A 160 -30.73 8.03 10.72
N ARG A 161 -29.41 8.17 10.94
CA ARG A 161 -28.85 8.98 12.03
C ARG A 161 -29.34 10.42 11.99
N LYS A 162 -29.34 11.06 10.82
CA LYS A 162 -29.83 12.43 10.68
C LYS A 162 -31.29 12.55 11.09
N ASN A 163 -32.15 11.61 10.65
CA ASN A 163 -33.57 11.63 10.98
C ASN A 163 -33.80 11.45 12.48
N GLU A 164 -33.15 10.47 13.10
CA GLU A 164 -33.22 10.22 14.55
C GLU A 164 -32.75 11.43 15.36
N GLN A 165 -31.59 11.99 15.03
CA GLN A 165 -31.02 13.13 15.74
C GLN A 165 -31.86 14.41 15.57
N THR A 166 -32.40 14.66 14.38
CA THR A 166 -33.26 15.84 14.15
C THR A 166 -34.58 15.70 14.91
N GLN A 167 -35.16 14.50 14.98
CA GLN A 167 -36.37 14.24 15.75
C GLN A 167 -36.13 14.37 17.26
N ALA A 168 -35.04 13.80 17.77
CA ALA A 168 -34.67 13.89 19.18
C ALA A 168 -34.35 15.34 19.58
N GLY A 169 -33.51 16.03 18.80
CA GLY A 169 -33.16 17.43 19.03
C GLY A 169 -34.37 18.36 18.98
N GLY A 170 -35.31 18.12 18.07
CA GLY A 170 -36.59 18.86 18.03
C GLY A 170 -37.38 18.73 19.34
N LYS A 171 -37.50 17.51 19.88
CA LYS A 171 -38.15 17.28 21.18
C LYS A 171 -37.39 17.91 22.35
N LEU A 172 -36.06 17.88 22.33
CA LEU A 172 -35.25 18.55 23.35
C LEU A 172 -35.53 20.05 23.36
N LYS A 173 -35.58 20.67 22.18
CA LYS A 173 -35.93 22.08 22.04
C LYS A 173 -37.33 22.41 22.58
N GLU A 174 -38.33 21.57 22.29
CA GLU A 174 -39.68 21.73 22.85
C GLU A 174 -39.74 21.60 24.38
N LEU A 175 -38.83 20.83 24.98
CA LEU A 175 -38.76 20.65 26.44
C LEU A 175 -37.97 21.76 27.15
N GLU A 176 -37.12 22.50 26.41
CA GLU A 176 -36.39 23.66 26.92
C GLU A 176 -37.24 24.94 26.93
N GLU A 177 -38.31 24.98 26.14
CA GLU A 177 -39.32 26.06 26.09
C GLU A 177 -40.37 25.94 27.20
#